data_AF-A0A931IQV0-F1
#
_entry.id   AF-A0A931IQV0-F1
#
_cell.length_a   1.000
_cell.length_b   1.000
_cell.length_c   1.000
_cell.angle_alpha   90.00
_cell.angle_beta   90.00
_cell.angle_gamma   90.00
#
_symmetry.space_group_name_H-M   'P 1'
#
loop_
_entity.id
_entity.type
_entity.pdbx_description
1 polymer ?
#
loop_
_entity_poly.entity_id
_entity_poly.type
_entity_poly.pdbx_seq_one_letter_code
_entity_poly.pdbx_strand_id
1 'polypeptide(L)'
;MYDYSRFKITLSIALILSLLLSLGSSLTEIKAAEGSGEANADSQIRTSNELPAFEEELVVKLRAEALEENNGSKLVPQETLSSLSIIPQLSFGRMFTQDVLPVPTKSAVASAQASVFERYYSSKIPSGADVEQLLKTLKSSPLVETAYVTQKPEKPTTLSPNTTPVQPTNDPRFSLQKYSEESTGINAPYAWQFEGGDGKGVSWADVEWSWALNHEDLIAHNIQQLPGGTNIGDGSHGTAVLGVVSAADNAIGNIGLANKAKPYVSSLVRASGNWSITEAILTATQTLQAGDVILLEVQVGSNNRWLPIESQQAEFDAIQYATSLGIVVVSAGGNGNVDLDQYLSGDNKYTFNPDSPDFKDSGSILVGAGSSTFPHYRLSFSNHGNRVDVHGIGENVATLNSTDVSSTTGYTDYFSGTSSASPVVVGAILQLQGIAKAKFGVPYTPAEIRRILRWLPHQTSSIDPANDRIGALPDLKKIIQSLPTPGSVPTDIAAPSAPANLVTSVVNGANHITWSAATDNVGLIGYDVYLNNNLLPFKRTTGTSVTLSDLPSGAFNITVKARDGYNQLSSASNSVHVNNSLPTWSASTVYLAGNIVGYQGVKYQAKWWNQNERPDLKSSPNDVWINLGPY
;
A
#
# COMPACT_ATOMS: atom_id res chain seq x y z
N MET A 1 -42.06 7.06 40.59
CA MET A 1 -42.58 6.25 41.71
C MET A 1 -42.07 4.83 41.48
N TYR A 2 -40.97 4.45 42.13
CA TYR A 2 -40.94 3.53 43.31
C TYR A 2 -41.58 2.17 42.96
N ASP A 3 -40.97 1.00 43.13
CA ASP A 3 -39.81 0.62 43.94
C ASP A 3 -39.23 -0.76 43.52
N TYR A 4 -38.04 -1.00 44.07
CA TYR A 4 -37.03 -2.05 44.07
C TYR A 4 -37.40 -3.56 44.05
N SER A 5 -36.47 -4.36 43.48
CA SER A 5 -35.57 -5.31 44.21
C SER A 5 -34.67 -6.11 43.23
N ARG A 6 -33.38 -5.76 43.05
CA ARG A 6 -32.12 -6.34 43.59
C ARG A 6 -31.86 -7.84 43.37
N PHE A 7 -30.80 -8.19 42.61
CA PHE A 7 -29.66 -9.03 43.09
C PHE A 7 -28.40 -9.01 42.17
N LYS A 8 -27.42 -8.20 42.60
CA LYS A 8 -25.96 -8.42 42.75
C LYS A 8 -25.04 -8.72 41.54
N ILE A 9 -24.22 -7.70 41.25
CA ILE A 9 -22.93 -7.69 40.55
C ILE A 9 -21.81 -7.59 41.61
N THR A 10 -20.70 -8.29 41.40
CA THR A 10 -19.45 -8.09 42.16
C THR A 10 -18.41 -7.49 41.21
N LEU A 11 -18.13 -6.19 41.38
CA LEU A 11 -16.94 -5.51 40.89
C LEU A 11 -16.53 -4.52 41.99
N SER A 12 -15.36 -4.71 42.60
CA SER A 12 -14.85 -3.83 43.66
C SER A 12 -13.62 -3.09 43.18
N ILE A 13 -13.88 -1.86 42.74
CA ILE A 13 -12.94 -0.74 42.76
C ILE A 13 -12.82 -0.30 44.23
N ALA A 14 -11.65 -0.49 44.84
CA ALA A 14 -11.06 0.37 45.88
C ALA A 14 -9.85 -0.32 46.53
N LEU A 15 -8.67 -0.11 45.94
CA LEU A 15 -7.40 -0.10 46.69
C LEU A 15 -6.57 1.14 46.31
N ILE A 16 -7.26 2.26 46.15
CA ILE A 16 -6.69 3.62 46.17
C ILE A 16 -7.61 4.40 47.11
N LEU A 17 -7.31 4.33 48.42
CA LEU A 17 -7.65 5.25 49.52
C LEU A 17 -7.64 4.45 50.84
N SER A 18 -6.45 4.02 51.24
CA SER A 18 -6.17 3.60 52.62
C SER A 18 -4.85 4.22 53.05
N LEU A 19 -4.79 5.55 53.02
CA LEU A 19 -3.80 6.31 53.78
C LEU A 19 -4.32 7.73 53.98
N LEU A 20 -5.29 7.90 54.88
CA LEU A 20 -5.53 9.14 55.62
C LEU A 20 -6.66 8.89 56.62
N LEU A 21 -6.29 8.49 57.83
CA LEU A 21 -7.00 8.78 59.08
C LEU A 21 -6.04 8.54 60.25
N SER A 22 -5.30 9.58 60.66
CA SER A 22 -5.13 9.89 62.09
C SER A 22 -4.61 11.31 62.27
N LEU A 23 -5.33 12.08 63.11
CA LEU A 23 -5.03 13.40 63.69
C LEU A 23 -5.34 14.57 62.73
N GLY A 24 -6.51 15.24 62.83
CA GLY A 24 -6.96 16.15 63.92
C GLY A 24 -6.68 17.59 63.44
N SER A 25 -7.54 18.59 63.44
CA SER A 25 -8.79 18.88 64.14
C SER A 25 -9.41 20.18 63.57
N SER A 26 -10.73 20.32 63.77
CA SER A 26 -11.56 21.55 63.82
C SER A 26 -11.74 22.44 62.57
N LEU A 27 -13.01 22.46 62.15
CA LEU A 27 -13.71 23.36 61.25
C LEU A 27 -13.65 24.85 61.65
N THR A 28 -13.63 25.73 60.63
CA THR A 28 -14.58 26.85 60.52
C THR A 28 -14.77 27.21 59.04
N GLU A 29 -16.01 27.08 58.56
CA GLU A 29 -16.50 27.63 57.30
C GLU A 29 -16.58 29.17 57.37
N ILE A 30 -16.12 29.88 56.34
CA ILE A 30 -16.82 31.07 55.81
C ILE A 30 -16.72 31.04 54.27
N LYS A 31 -17.88 31.20 53.63
CA LYS A 31 -18.12 31.23 52.19
C LYS A 31 -17.69 32.56 51.53
N ALA A 32 -17.22 32.41 50.28
CA ALA A 32 -17.40 33.23 49.08
C ALA A 32 -17.10 34.75 49.12
N ALA A 33 -16.16 35.17 48.26
CA ALA A 33 -16.23 36.45 47.55
C ALA A 33 -15.67 36.27 46.13
N GLU A 34 -16.49 36.60 45.13
CA GLU A 34 -16.10 36.82 43.74
C GLU A 34 -15.14 38.02 43.64
N GLY A 35 -14.19 37.97 42.70
CA GLY A 35 -13.53 39.19 42.24
C GLY A 35 -12.04 39.06 41.90
N SER A 36 -11.78 39.06 40.59
CA SER A 36 -10.67 39.75 39.91
C SER A 36 -9.21 39.51 40.32
N GLY A 37 -8.44 39.01 39.36
CA GLY A 37 -7.04 39.42 39.18
C GLY A 37 -6.00 38.30 39.33
N GLU A 38 -5.83 37.47 38.31
CA GLU A 38 -4.58 36.73 38.15
C GLU A 38 -3.47 37.69 37.68
N ALA A 39 -2.61 38.08 38.62
CA ALA A 39 -1.30 38.65 38.32
C ALA A 39 -0.25 37.94 39.20
N ASN A 40 0.48 37.02 38.56
CA ASN A 40 1.87 36.63 38.77
C ASN A 40 2.46 36.68 40.19
N ALA A 41 2.61 35.51 40.79
CA ALA A 41 3.65 35.21 41.77
C ALA A 41 4.28 33.85 41.46
N ASP A 42 4.99 33.76 40.32
CA ASP A 42 5.87 32.62 40.01
C ASP A 42 7.23 33.07 39.46
N SER A 43 7.75 34.17 40.03
CA SER A 43 9.14 34.58 39.86
C SER A 43 9.97 34.03 41.02
N GLN A 44 10.52 32.83 40.84
CA GLN A 44 11.72 32.22 41.46
C GLN A 44 11.50 30.70 41.46
N ILE A 45 11.81 29.97 40.39
CA ILE A 45 13.15 29.42 40.10
C ILE A 45 13.22 29.15 38.58
N ARG A 46 14.07 29.88 37.84
CA ARG A 46 14.51 29.49 36.49
C ARG A 46 16.01 29.20 36.56
N THR A 47 16.37 27.97 36.86
CA THR A 47 17.65 27.42 36.41
C THR A 47 17.43 26.88 34.99
N SER A 48 18.30 27.26 34.06
CA SER A 48 18.27 26.92 32.63
C SER A 48 17.93 25.44 32.36
N ASN A 49 16.76 25.19 31.75
CA ASN A 49 16.37 23.89 31.19
C ASN A 49 17.05 23.65 29.82
N GLU A 50 18.35 23.92 29.69
CA GLU A 50 19.08 23.46 28.50
C GLU A 50 19.46 22.00 28.73
N LEU A 51 18.96 21.13 27.86
CA LEU A 51 19.47 19.76 27.76
C LEU A 51 20.99 19.84 27.51
N PRO A 52 21.80 18.94 28.08
CA PRO A 52 23.22 18.90 27.79
C PRO A 52 23.43 18.80 26.27
N ALA A 53 24.40 19.54 25.74
CA ALA A 53 24.74 19.48 24.32
C ALA A 53 25.09 18.03 23.94
N PHE A 54 24.49 17.55 22.83
CA PHE A 54 24.89 16.27 22.25
C PHE A 54 26.26 16.46 21.59
N GLU A 55 27.27 15.74 22.07
CA GLU A 55 28.58 15.66 21.43
C GLU A 55 28.65 14.37 20.61
N GLU A 56 29.01 14.49 19.33
CA GLU A 56 29.30 13.34 18.49
C GLU A 56 30.54 12.62 19.02
N GLU A 57 30.44 11.30 19.16
CA GLU A 57 31.52 10.44 19.60
C GLU A 57 31.79 9.38 18.54
N LEU A 58 33.06 9.04 18.37
CA LEU A 58 33.51 7.92 17.58
C LEU A 58 33.38 6.66 18.42
N VAL A 59 32.50 5.75 18.03
CA VAL A 59 32.25 4.49 18.72
C VAL A 59 32.94 3.36 17.97
N VAL A 60 33.62 2.49 18.73
CA VAL A 60 34.14 1.20 18.24
C VAL A 60 33.53 0.07 19.06
N LYS A 61 33.10 -0.98 18.34
CA LYS A 61 32.83 -2.28 18.93
C LYS A 61 33.98 -3.19 18.59
N LEU A 62 34.70 -3.66 19.60
CA LEU A 62 35.84 -4.55 19.41
C LEU A 62 35.38 -6.00 19.31
N ARG A 63 36.09 -6.83 18.55
CA ARG A 63 35.79 -8.26 18.45
C ARG A 63 36.03 -8.96 19.79
N ALA A 64 35.41 -10.11 20.01
CA ALA A 64 35.48 -10.81 21.28
C ALA A 64 36.91 -11.26 21.64
N GLU A 65 37.75 -11.50 20.64
CA GLU A 65 39.15 -11.89 20.76
C GLU A 65 40.05 -10.77 21.28
N ALA A 66 39.57 -9.52 21.28
CA ALA A 66 40.30 -8.38 21.83
C ALA A 66 40.16 -8.25 23.37
N LEU A 67 39.39 -9.13 24.01
CA LEU A 67 39.17 -9.14 25.45
C LEU A 67 40.16 -10.05 26.18
N GLU A 68 40.69 -9.58 27.30
CA GLU A 68 41.50 -10.36 28.24
C GLU A 68 40.80 -10.47 29.61
N GLU A 69 40.96 -11.60 30.30
CA GLU A 69 40.39 -11.79 31.64
C GLU A 69 41.15 -10.97 32.68
N ASN A 70 40.42 -10.11 33.43
CA ASN A 70 40.97 -9.34 34.53
C ASN A 70 39.97 -9.29 35.71
N ASN A 71 40.32 -9.95 36.82
CA ASN A 71 39.56 -9.99 38.08
C ASN A 71 38.03 -10.23 37.91
N GLY A 72 37.66 -11.23 37.11
CA GLY A 72 36.26 -11.62 36.90
C GLY A 72 35.48 -10.75 35.91
N SER A 73 36.15 -9.81 35.24
CA SER A 73 35.61 -9.03 34.11
C SER A 73 36.49 -9.21 32.87
N LYS A 74 35.88 -9.36 31.68
CA LYS A 74 36.63 -9.45 30.42
C LYS A 74 36.79 -8.05 29.85
N LEU A 75 38.00 -7.50 29.93
CA LEU A 75 38.27 -6.10 29.56
C LEU A 75 39.26 -6.04 28.42
N VAL A 76 39.18 -4.97 27.63
CA VAL A 76 40.18 -4.71 26.60
C VAL A 76 41.41 -4.09 27.29
N PRO A 77 42.63 -4.62 27.09
CA PRO A 77 43.84 -4.03 27.63
C PRO A 77 44.04 -2.59 27.18
N GLN A 78 44.58 -1.73 28.04
CA GLN A 78 44.82 -0.33 27.72
C GLN A 78 45.77 -0.16 26.52
N GLU A 79 46.72 -1.08 26.34
CA GLU A 79 47.62 -1.15 25.19
C GLU A 79 46.84 -1.39 23.89
N THR A 80 45.87 -2.30 23.91
CA THR A 80 44.97 -2.59 22.78
C THR A 80 44.14 -1.37 22.43
N LEU A 81 43.59 -0.65 23.42
CA LEU A 81 42.85 0.60 23.17
C LEU A 81 43.76 1.70 22.61
N SER A 82 44.98 1.82 23.15
CA SER A 82 45.98 2.78 22.68
C SER A 82 46.43 2.48 21.24
N SER A 83 46.42 1.21 20.82
CA SER A 83 46.74 0.81 19.44
C SER A 83 45.68 1.26 18.42
N LEU A 84 44.45 1.55 18.86
CA LEU A 84 43.37 2.07 18.01
C LEU A 84 43.46 3.59 17.82
N SER A 85 44.26 4.28 18.64
CA SER A 85 44.46 5.72 18.56
C SER A 85 45.33 6.08 17.36
N ILE A 86 44.71 6.24 16.20
CA ILE A 86 45.37 6.66 14.95
C ILE A 86 45.82 8.13 15.02
N ILE A 87 45.18 8.92 15.88
CA ILE A 87 45.58 10.29 16.22
C ILE A 87 45.86 10.32 17.72
N PRO A 88 46.93 10.98 18.19
CA PRO A 88 47.28 11.06 19.62
C PRO A 88 46.17 11.61 20.54
N GLN A 89 45.19 12.32 19.96
CA GLN A 89 44.07 12.94 20.66
C GLN A 89 42.85 11.99 20.80
N LEU A 90 42.83 10.87 20.07
CA LEU A 90 41.81 9.85 20.25
C LEU A 90 42.14 9.03 21.49
N SER A 91 41.20 9.00 22.43
CA SER A 91 41.31 8.23 23.66
C SER A 91 40.00 7.49 23.88
N PHE A 92 40.02 6.18 23.66
CA PHE A 92 38.85 5.34 23.80
C PHE A 92 38.58 5.02 25.27
N GLY A 93 37.45 5.52 25.77
CA GLY A 93 36.88 5.16 27.07
C GLY A 93 35.74 4.17 26.91
N ARG A 94 35.30 3.53 27.99
CA ARG A 94 34.11 2.66 27.92
C ARG A 94 32.86 3.48 27.65
N MET A 95 32.04 2.98 26.72
CA MET A 95 30.75 3.60 26.44
C MET A 95 29.71 3.31 27.53
N PHE A 96 29.79 2.14 28.18
CA PHE A 96 28.86 1.71 29.23
C PHE A 96 29.62 1.41 30.53
N THR A 97 29.21 2.05 31.63
CA THR A 97 29.75 1.77 32.96
C THR A 97 29.07 0.55 33.57
N GLN A 98 29.77 -0.12 34.49
CA GLN A 98 29.30 -1.37 35.11
C GLN A 98 27.96 -1.20 35.87
N ASP A 99 27.67 0.02 36.34
CA ASP A 99 26.44 0.38 37.04
C ASP A 99 25.20 0.44 36.11
N VAL A 100 25.39 0.60 34.80
CA VAL A 100 24.31 0.62 33.78
C VAL A 100 24.17 -0.71 33.06
N LEU A 101 25.15 -1.61 33.20
CA LEU A 101 25.06 -2.95 32.63
C LEU A 101 24.05 -3.79 33.43
N PRO A 102 23.21 -4.60 32.77
CA PRO A 102 22.25 -5.45 33.46
C PRO A 102 22.96 -6.36 34.48
N VAL A 103 22.54 -6.31 35.75
CA VAL A 103 23.13 -7.14 36.81
C VAL A 103 22.97 -8.62 36.44
N PRO A 104 24.05 -9.42 36.40
CA PRO A 104 24.04 -10.80 35.92
C PRO A 104 23.47 -11.74 36.98
N THR A 105 22.17 -11.68 37.25
CA THR A 105 21.52 -12.59 38.21
C THR A 105 20.36 -13.39 37.62
N LYS A 106 20.04 -13.24 36.32
CA LYS A 106 18.86 -13.91 35.73
C LYS A 106 19.12 -15.15 34.86
N SER A 107 20.33 -15.39 34.33
CA SER A 107 20.73 -16.61 33.59
C SER A 107 22.13 -16.46 32.96
N ALA A 108 22.82 -17.58 32.68
CA ALA A 108 24.05 -17.60 31.88
C ALA A 108 23.87 -16.99 30.47
N VAL A 109 22.67 -17.11 29.88
CA VAL A 109 22.33 -16.51 28.58
C VAL A 109 22.26 -14.98 28.69
N ALA A 110 21.68 -14.45 29.77
CA ALA A 110 21.63 -13.02 30.02
C ALA A 110 23.03 -12.45 30.28
N SER A 111 23.89 -13.20 30.97
CA SER A 111 25.30 -12.83 31.18
C SER A 111 26.08 -12.80 29.86
N ALA A 112 25.87 -13.77 28.97
CA ALA A 112 26.49 -13.80 27.64
C ALA A 112 26.03 -12.61 26.78
N GLN A 113 24.75 -12.27 26.82
CA GLN A 113 24.21 -11.12 26.09
C GLN A 113 24.69 -9.78 26.68
N ALA A 114 24.82 -9.65 28.00
CA ALA A 114 25.33 -8.42 28.64
C ALA A 114 26.82 -8.17 28.30
N SER A 115 27.62 -9.24 28.12
CA SER A 115 29.04 -9.14 27.75
C SER A 115 29.29 -8.45 26.40
N VAL A 116 28.27 -8.34 25.54
CA VAL A 116 28.38 -7.61 24.27
C VAL A 116 28.72 -6.14 24.50
N PHE A 117 28.21 -5.55 25.59
CA PHE A 117 28.37 -4.14 25.92
C PHE A 117 29.76 -3.82 26.50
N GLU A 118 30.49 -4.82 27.00
CA GLU A 118 31.88 -4.66 27.48
C GLU A 118 32.87 -4.37 26.34
N ARG A 119 32.42 -4.57 25.09
CA ARG A 119 33.21 -4.39 23.86
C ARG A 119 33.03 -3.03 23.19
N TYR A 120 32.17 -2.17 23.74
CA TYR A 120 31.89 -0.84 23.19
C TYR A 120 32.71 0.23 23.89
N TYR A 121 33.48 0.95 23.09
CA TYR A 121 34.30 2.06 23.52
C TYR A 121 34.00 3.28 22.65
N SER A 122 34.05 4.47 23.24
CA SER A 122 33.87 5.72 22.53
C SER A 122 35.01 6.70 22.80
N SER A 123 35.28 7.57 21.84
CA SER A 123 36.22 8.69 21.96
C SER A 123 35.57 9.93 21.40
N LYS A 124 35.87 11.09 22.00
CA LYS A 124 35.53 12.38 21.39
C LYS A 124 36.21 12.50 20.02
N ILE A 125 35.52 13.13 19.09
CA ILE A 125 36.07 13.45 17.77
C ILE A 125 36.97 14.69 17.89
N PRO A 126 38.26 14.62 17.52
CA PRO A 126 39.13 15.78 17.54
C PRO A 126 38.63 16.87 16.58
N SER A 127 38.75 18.14 16.99
CA SER A 127 38.33 19.27 16.14
C SER A 127 39.09 19.27 14.81
N GLY A 128 38.36 19.34 13.69
CA GLY A 128 38.93 19.33 12.33
C GLY A 128 39.39 17.96 11.83
N ALA A 129 39.07 16.86 12.53
CA ALA A 129 39.40 15.52 12.07
C ALA A 129 38.57 15.08 10.85
N ASP A 130 39.20 14.36 9.93
CA ASP A 130 38.52 13.66 8.84
C ASP A 130 37.85 12.38 9.38
N VAL A 131 36.57 12.49 9.69
CA VAL A 131 35.78 11.42 10.29
C VAL A 131 35.68 10.20 9.39
N GLU A 132 35.57 10.39 8.07
CA GLU A 132 35.42 9.28 7.14
C GLU A 132 36.71 8.45 7.06
N GLN A 133 37.86 9.13 6.96
CA GLN A 133 39.16 8.48 6.96
C GLN A 133 39.46 7.79 8.31
N LEU A 134 39.05 8.39 9.43
CA LEU A 134 39.15 7.77 10.76
C LEU A 134 38.33 6.48 10.84
N LEU A 135 37.06 6.51 10.42
CA LEU A 135 36.19 5.34 10.40
C LEU A 135 36.74 4.24 9.49
N LYS A 136 37.24 4.59 8.30
CA LYS A 136 37.86 3.63 7.38
C LYS A 136 39.08 2.94 8.01
N THR A 137 39.91 3.70 8.70
CA THR A 137 41.12 3.19 9.34
C THR A 137 40.80 2.35 10.58
N LEU A 138 39.83 2.74 11.41
CA LEU A 138 39.37 1.90 12.52
C LEU A 138 38.78 0.58 12.01
N LYS A 139 37.96 0.62 10.96
CA LYS A 139 37.36 -0.57 10.34
C LYS A 139 38.37 -1.50 9.69
N SER A 140 39.57 -1.04 9.32
CA SER A 140 40.63 -1.91 8.79
C SER A 140 41.42 -2.64 9.87
N SER A 141 41.27 -2.26 11.15
CA SER A 141 41.89 -2.97 12.26
C SER A 141 41.27 -4.37 12.42
N PRO A 142 42.07 -5.44 12.56
CA PRO A 142 41.55 -6.78 12.79
C PRO A 142 40.79 -6.88 14.13
N LEU A 143 41.03 -5.95 15.06
CA LEU A 143 40.42 -5.92 16.39
C LEU A 143 39.03 -5.28 16.39
N VAL A 144 38.67 -4.54 15.36
CA VAL A 144 37.40 -3.80 15.28
C VAL A 144 36.36 -4.66 14.55
N GLU A 145 35.22 -4.87 15.19
CA GLU A 145 34.03 -5.48 14.58
C GLU A 145 33.25 -4.43 13.79
N THR A 146 33.03 -3.26 14.39
CA THR A 146 32.41 -2.10 13.72
C THR A 146 32.88 -0.79 14.35
N ALA A 147 32.83 0.29 13.56
CA ALA A 147 33.05 1.65 14.02
C ALA A 147 32.04 2.61 13.37
N TYR A 148 31.53 3.57 14.14
CA TYR A 148 30.54 4.56 13.68
C TYR A 148 30.61 5.83 14.52
N VAL A 149 29.95 6.90 14.07
CA VAL A 149 29.76 8.12 14.86
C VAL A 149 28.39 8.11 15.49
N THR A 150 28.27 8.48 16.77
CA THR A 150 26.96 8.62 17.43
C THR A 150 26.12 9.68 16.73
N GLN A 151 24.83 9.42 16.59
CA GLN A 151 23.87 10.38 16.06
C GLN A 151 22.96 10.86 17.17
N LYS A 152 22.61 12.15 17.13
CA LYS A 152 21.69 12.75 18.09
C LYS A 152 20.32 12.07 17.96
N PRO A 153 19.76 11.50 19.05
CA PRO A 153 18.38 11.01 19.00
C PRO A 153 17.42 12.18 18.80
N GLU A 154 16.63 12.16 17.72
CA GLU A 154 15.58 13.15 17.51
C GLU A 154 14.30 12.75 18.27
N LYS A 155 13.58 13.77 18.78
CA LYS A 155 12.22 13.52 19.30
C LYS A 155 11.35 12.99 18.16
N PRO A 156 10.42 12.05 18.40
CA PRO A 156 9.44 11.67 17.39
C PRO A 156 8.75 12.93 16.86
N THR A 157 8.93 13.23 15.57
CA THR A 157 8.29 14.37 14.93
C THR A 157 6.80 14.09 14.81
N THR A 158 5.98 14.79 15.60
CA THR A 158 4.55 14.91 15.32
C THR A 158 4.36 15.56 13.95
N LEU A 159 3.33 15.18 13.19
CA LEU A 159 3.03 15.85 11.92
C LEU A 159 2.89 17.35 12.15
N SER A 160 3.66 18.15 11.41
CA SER A 160 3.58 19.61 11.49
C SER A 160 2.38 20.11 10.69
N PRO A 161 1.63 21.11 11.18
CA PRO A 161 0.54 21.69 10.40
C PRO A 161 1.08 22.38 9.15
N ASN A 162 0.30 22.38 8.06
CA ASN A 162 0.65 23.12 6.85
C ASN A 162 0.66 24.63 7.15
N THR A 163 1.80 25.27 6.91
CA THR A 163 2.00 26.70 7.16
C THR A 163 1.40 27.60 6.08
N THR A 164 1.06 27.03 4.92
CA THR A 164 0.37 27.69 3.79
C THR A 164 -0.86 26.86 3.42
N PRO A 165 -1.98 26.99 4.17
CA PRO A 165 -3.10 26.09 4.02
C PRO A 165 -3.77 26.25 2.66
N VAL A 166 -4.02 25.12 2.00
CA VAL A 166 -4.84 25.03 0.78
C VAL A 166 -6.25 25.57 1.06
N GLN A 167 -6.78 26.41 0.17
CA GLN A 167 -8.08 27.07 0.32
C GLN A 167 -9.14 26.56 -0.66
N PRO A 168 -9.43 25.24 -0.70
CA PRO A 168 -10.18 24.61 -1.79
C PRO A 168 -11.59 25.17 -2.01
N THR A 169 -12.20 25.81 -1.00
CA THR A 169 -13.55 26.37 -1.12
C THR A 169 -13.61 27.70 -1.88
N ASN A 170 -12.48 28.33 -2.18
CA ASN A 170 -12.45 29.56 -2.99
C ASN A 170 -12.38 29.26 -4.51
N ASP A 171 -12.00 28.04 -4.91
CA ASP A 171 -12.00 27.57 -6.30
C ASP A 171 -13.41 27.05 -6.67
N PRO A 172 -14.11 27.69 -7.63
CA PRO A 172 -15.55 27.47 -7.84
C PRO A 172 -15.97 26.03 -8.17
N ARG A 173 -15.06 25.20 -8.70
CA ARG A 173 -15.37 23.83 -9.14
C ARG A 173 -14.96 22.75 -8.15
N PHE A 174 -14.37 23.10 -7.00
CA PHE A 174 -13.98 22.11 -5.99
C PHE A 174 -15.14 21.18 -5.58
N SER A 175 -16.36 21.70 -5.50
CA SER A 175 -17.56 20.90 -5.19
C SER A 175 -17.87 19.78 -6.19
N LEU A 176 -17.30 19.81 -7.39
CA LEU A 176 -17.42 18.79 -8.44
C LEU A 176 -16.28 17.75 -8.37
N GLN A 177 -15.19 18.03 -7.66
CA GLN A 177 -14.01 17.18 -7.56
C GLN A 177 -14.20 16.07 -6.51
N LYS A 178 -15.23 15.23 -6.70
CA LYS A 178 -15.63 14.17 -5.76
C LYS A 178 -14.53 13.16 -5.45
N TYR A 179 -13.60 12.95 -6.37
CA TYR A 179 -12.41 12.12 -6.16
C TYR A 179 -11.47 12.62 -5.05
N SER A 180 -11.61 13.88 -4.60
CA SER A 180 -10.84 14.44 -3.49
C SER A 180 -11.51 14.25 -2.11
N GLU A 181 -12.82 14.02 -2.06
CA GLU A 181 -13.63 14.07 -0.85
C GLU A 181 -13.45 12.81 0.03
N GLU A 182 -13.85 12.88 1.31
CA GLU A 182 -13.75 11.74 2.26
C GLU A 182 -14.73 10.59 1.93
N SER A 183 -15.92 10.90 1.43
CA SER A 183 -17.00 9.92 1.25
C SER A 183 -16.88 9.08 -0.03
N THR A 184 -16.21 9.62 -1.06
CA THR A 184 -16.18 9.05 -2.42
C THR A 184 -14.78 9.07 -3.04
N GLY A 185 -13.80 9.70 -2.39
CA GLY A 185 -12.49 9.95 -2.94
C GLY A 185 -11.37 9.56 -1.98
N ILE A 186 -10.20 10.16 -2.21
CA ILE A 186 -8.97 9.83 -1.46
C ILE A 186 -8.81 10.60 -0.14
N ASN A 187 -9.76 11.49 0.19
CA ASN A 187 -9.69 12.40 1.34
C ASN A 187 -8.46 13.35 1.33
N ALA A 188 -8.21 13.98 0.18
CA ALA A 188 -7.10 14.93 0.00
C ALA A 188 -7.14 16.12 0.99
N PRO A 189 -8.31 16.70 1.35
CA PRO A 189 -8.37 17.76 2.35
C PRO A 189 -7.85 17.38 3.73
N TYR A 190 -7.84 16.09 4.09
CA TYR A 190 -7.19 15.66 5.31
C TYR A 190 -5.67 15.80 5.23
N ALA A 191 -5.07 15.42 4.10
CA ALA A 191 -3.64 15.53 3.89
C ALA A 191 -3.16 16.99 3.84
N TRP A 192 -3.92 17.90 3.20
CA TRP A 192 -3.58 19.33 3.11
C TRP A 192 -3.37 20.04 4.45
N GLN A 193 -3.86 19.47 5.55
CA GLN A 193 -3.68 20.00 6.90
C GLN A 193 -2.23 19.85 7.42
N PHE A 194 -1.42 18.99 6.79
CA PHE A 194 -0.05 18.69 7.22
C PHE A 194 0.96 19.29 6.26
N GLU A 195 2.11 19.73 6.77
CA GLU A 195 3.22 20.24 5.96
C GLU A 195 3.64 19.20 4.91
N GLY A 196 3.75 19.64 3.65
CA GLY A 196 4.01 18.76 2.50
C GLY A 196 2.80 17.97 2.00
N GLY A 197 1.66 17.99 2.70
CA GLY A 197 0.44 17.29 2.31
C GLY A 197 -0.30 17.90 1.12
N ASP A 198 0.20 19.00 0.57
CA ASP A 198 -0.16 19.64 -0.70
C ASP A 198 0.85 19.33 -1.82
N GLY A 199 1.80 18.42 -1.57
CA GLY A 199 2.86 18.02 -2.51
C GLY A 199 4.11 18.91 -2.47
N LYS A 200 4.15 19.95 -1.62
CA LYS A 200 5.31 20.82 -1.49
C LYS A 200 6.59 20.03 -1.22
N GLY A 201 7.64 20.34 -1.98
CA GLY A 201 8.95 19.67 -1.88
C GLY A 201 9.06 18.36 -2.68
N VAL A 202 8.05 18.01 -3.48
CA VAL A 202 8.07 16.86 -4.39
C VAL A 202 7.91 17.35 -5.83
N SER A 203 8.68 16.76 -6.75
CA SER A 203 8.49 17.00 -8.19
C SER A 203 7.82 15.80 -8.83
N TRP A 204 7.19 16.02 -9.98
CA TRP A 204 6.67 14.92 -10.79
C TRP A 204 6.69 15.22 -12.27
N ALA A 205 6.70 14.18 -13.10
CA ALA A 205 6.61 14.31 -14.55
C ALA A 205 5.42 13.53 -15.09
N ASP A 206 4.63 14.20 -15.93
CA ASP A 206 3.63 13.55 -16.77
C ASP A 206 4.25 13.12 -18.11
N VAL A 207 4.14 11.83 -18.46
CA VAL A 207 4.68 11.27 -19.69
C VAL A 207 3.54 10.90 -20.62
N GLU A 208 3.26 11.77 -21.59
CA GLU A 208 2.14 11.64 -22.52
C GLU A 208 2.38 12.39 -23.85
N TRP A 209 1.32 12.66 -24.63
CA TRP A 209 1.32 13.35 -25.91
C TRP A 209 1.64 14.84 -25.77
N SER A 210 0.73 15.61 -25.17
CA SER A 210 0.73 17.07 -25.22
C SER A 210 -0.23 17.72 -24.20
N TRP A 211 -0.02 19.01 -23.94
CA TRP A 211 -0.64 19.79 -22.86
C TRP A 211 -0.87 21.26 -23.24
N ALA A 212 -1.91 21.87 -22.70
CA ALA A 212 -2.15 23.31 -22.72
C ALA A 212 -1.48 23.97 -21.49
N LEU A 213 -0.15 24.13 -21.53
CA LEU A 213 0.64 24.59 -20.37
C LEU A 213 0.35 26.02 -19.92
N ASN A 214 -0.27 26.84 -20.79
CA ASN A 214 -0.68 28.21 -20.47
C ASN A 214 -2.13 28.31 -19.94
N HIS A 215 -2.75 27.19 -19.60
CA HIS A 215 -4.06 27.18 -18.96
C HIS A 215 -4.05 28.01 -17.66
N GLU A 216 -5.12 28.76 -17.37
CA GLU A 216 -5.22 29.66 -16.21
C GLU A 216 -4.95 28.98 -14.86
N ASP A 217 -5.37 27.72 -14.71
CA ASP A 217 -5.06 26.89 -13.54
C ASP A 217 -3.68 26.23 -13.55
N LEU A 218 -2.87 26.39 -14.61
CA LEU A 218 -1.54 25.77 -14.73
C LEU A 218 -0.40 26.79 -14.86
N ILE A 219 -0.67 27.98 -15.43
CA ILE A 219 0.35 28.95 -15.82
C ILE A 219 1.25 29.37 -14.65
N ALA A 220 0.72 29.44 -13.43
CA ALA A 220 1.46 29.81 -12.23
C ALA A 220 2.62 28.84 -11.90
N HIS A 221 2.55 27.60 -12.37
CA HIS A 221 3.60 26.60 -12.15
C HIS A 221 4.82 26.79 -13.03
N ASN A 222 4.71 27.54 -14.15
CA ASN A 222 5.74 27.61 -15.19
C ASN A 222 6.24 26.22 -15.59
N ILE A 223 5.29 25.32 -15.91
CA ILE A 223 5.56 23.90 -16.17
C ILE A 223 6.60 23.76 -17.26
N GLN A 224 7.71 23.09 -16.94
CA GLN A 224 8.79 22.88 -17.88
C GLN A 224 8.55 21.61 -18.69
N GLN A 225 8.56 21.76 -20.02
CA GLN A 225 8.72 20.63 -20.92
C GLN A 225 10.16 20.11 -20.88
N LEU A 226 10.30 18.81 -20.67
CA LEU A 226 11.60 18.16 -20.61
C LEU A 226 12.24 18.03 -22.00
N PRO A 227 13.58 18.02 -22.08
CA PRO A 227 14.30 18.03 -23.36
C PRO A 227 13.97 16.85 -24.29
N GLY A 228 14.11 17.07 -25.59
CA GLY A 228 13.98 16.03 -26.61
C GLY A 228 12.55 15.68 -27.02
N GLY A 229 11.53 16.20 -26.33
CA GLY A 229 10.12 16.10 -26.73
C GLY A 229 9.59 17.38 -27.40
N THR A 230 8.43 17.28 -28.05
CA THR A 230 7.71 18.40 -28.65
C THR A 230 6.27 18.44 -28.15
N ASN A 231 5.78 19.59 -27.68
CA ASN A 231 4.39 19.76 -27.23
C ASN A 231 3.55 20.41 -28.34
N ILE A 232 2.89 19.59 -29.16
CA ILE A 232 2.10 20.03 -30.31
C ILE A 232 0.81 19.22 -30.45
N GLY A 233 -0.22 19.82 -31.04
CA GLY A 233 -1.46 19.13 -31.38
C GLY A 233 -2.52 19.20 -30.28
N ASP A 234 -3.20 18.09 -30.05
CA ASP A 234 -4.28 17.98 -29.07
C ASP A 234 -3.71 18.02 -27.64
N GLY A 235 -4.08 19.06 -26.88
CA GLY A 235 -3.65 19.20 -25.49
C GLY A 235 -4.65 18.62 -24.48
N SER A 236 -5.83 18.16 -24.92
CA SER A 236 -6.99 17.91 -24.05
C SER A 236 -6.69 16.91 -22.94
N HIS A 237 -6.18 15.73 -23.32
CA HIS A 237 -5.97 14.63 -22.39
C HIS A 237 -4.92 14.97 -21.33
N GLY A 238 -3.70 15.36 -21.73
CA GLY A 238 -2.65 15.72 -20.76
C GLY A 238 -3.04 16.93 -19.89
N THR A 239 -3.80 17.90 -20.43
CA THR A 239 -4.31 19.03 -19.64
C THR A 239 -5.28 18.56 -18.56
N ALA A 240 -6.15 17.59 -18.86
CA ALA A 240 -7.04 16.97 -17.90
C ALA A 240 -6.27 16.22 -16.80
N VAL A 241 -5.18 15.53 -17.14
CA VAL A 241 -4.29 14.85 -16.18
C VAL A 241 -3.62 15.87 -15.26
N LEU A 242 -2.99 16.91 -15.82
CA LEU A 242 -2.38 17.99 -15.05
C LEU A 242 -3.41 18.69 -14.16
N GLY A 243 -4.66 18.81 -14.60
CA GLY A 243 -5.72 19.43 -13.81
C GLY A 243 -6.07 18.70 -12.53
N VAL A 244 -6.07 17.36 -12.55
CA VAL A 244 -6.34 16.55 -11.36
C VAL A 244 -5.23 16.73 -10.31
N VAL A 245 -3.97 16.81 -10.74
CA VAL A 245 -2.82 16.83 -9.84
C VAL A 245 -2.41 18.25 -9.44
N SER A 246 -2.35 19.15 -10.42
CA SER A 246 -1.60 20.42 -10.35
C SER A 246 -2.44 21.67 -10.61
N ALA A 247 -3.77 21.61 -10.75
CA ALA A 247 -4.55 22.85 -10.83
C ALA A 247 -4.23 23.76 -9.63
N ALA A 248 -3.95 25.03 -9.89
CA ALA A 248 -3.46 25.95 -8.87
C ALA A 248 -4.57 26.29 -7.86
N ASP A 249 -4.18 26.53 -6.60
CA ASP A 249 -5.06 27.22 -5.64
C ASP A 249 -4.94 28.72 -5.93
N ASN A 250 -5.88 29.22 -6.73
CA ASN A 250 -5.84 30.56 -7.32
C ASN A 250 -7.23 31.24 -7.33
N ALA A 251 -8.24 30.62 -6.70
CA ALA A 251 -9.65 31.03 -6.70
C ALA A 251 -10.31 31.01 -8.09
N ILE A 252 -9.81 30.16 -8.98
CA ILE A 252 -10.30 29.95 -10.35
C ILE A 252 -10.49 28.44 -10.54
N GLY A 253 -11.47 28.06 -11.35
CA GLY A 253 -11.52 26.69 -11.86
C GLY A 253 -11.52 25.60 -10.79
N ASN A 254 -10.58 24.66 -10.94
CA ASN A 254 -10.40 23.48 -10.10
C ASN A 254 -9.19 23.65 -9.16
N ILE A 255 -9.07 22.77 -8.18
CA ILE A 255 -7.88 22.67 -7.34
C ILE A 255 -7.19 21.31 -7.45
N GLY A 256 -5.87 21.31 -7.69
CA GLY A 256 -5.08 20.10 -7.83
C GLY A 256 -4.90 19.39 -6.49
N LEU A 257 -4.91 18.05 -6.50
CA LEU A 257 -4.68 17.24 -5.29
C LEU A 257 -3.34 17.53 -4.62
N ALA A 258 -2.32 17.86 -5.43
CA ALA A 258 -0.97 18.21 -4.99
C ALA A 258 -0.52 19.53 -5.65
N ASN A 259 -1.33 20.58 -5.48
CA ASN A 259 -1.16 21.90 -6.10
C ASN A 259 0.15 22.65 -5.75
N LYS A 260 0.99 22.14 -4.85
CA LYS A 260 2.33 22.67 -4.55
C LYS A 260 3.47 21.75 -4.97
N ALA A 261 3.17 20.56 -5.50
CA ALA A 261 4.17 19.74 -6.18
C ALA A 261 4.66 20.47 -7.45
N LYS A 262 5.90 20.22 -7.85
CA LYS A 262 6.47 20.82 -9.07
C LYS A 262 6.23 19.91 -10.28
N PRO A 263 5.30 20.25 -11.19
CA PRO A 263 5.07 19.46 -12.40
C PRO A 263 6.13 19.70 -13.48
N TYR A 264 6.42 18.64 -14.21
CA TYR A 264 7.16 18.60 -15.46
C TYR A 264 6.33 17.82 -16.49
N VAL A 265 6.61 18.01 -17.77
CA VAL A 265 5.97 17.21 -18.83
C VAL A 265 7.02 16.64 -19.78
N SER A 266 6.88 15.37 -20.15
CA SER A 266 7.81 14.66 -21.04
C SER A 266 7.05 14.07 -22.21
N SER A 267 7.13 14.71 -23.38
CA SER A 267 6.39 14.24 -24.54
C SER A 267 6.98 12.96 -25.12
N LEU A 268 6.10 12.00 -25.40
CA LEU A 268 6.42 10.81 -26.18
C LEU A 268 6.69 11.15 -27.66
N VAL A 269 6.19 12.29 -28.16
CA VAL A 269 6.53 12.81 -29.48
C VAL A 269 7.88 13.47 -29.39
N ARG A 270 8.89 12.86 -30.02
CA ARG A 270 10.28 13.31 -29.95
C ARG A 270 10.54 14.41 -30.97
N ALA A 271 11.49 15.29 -30.68
CA ALA A 271 11.87 16.40 -31.56
C ALA A 271 12.41 15.94 -32.93
N SER A 272 12.91 14.70 -33.02
CA SER A 272 13.31 14.03 -34.26
C SER A 272 12.13 13.58 -35.15
N GLY A 273 10.88 13.75 -34.70
CA GLY A 273 9.66 13.44 -35.45
C GLY A 273 9.17 12.00 -35.31
N ASN A 274 9.91 11.13 -34.60
CA ASN A 274 9.42 9.82 -34.14
C ASN A 274 8.76 9.93 -32.76
N TRP A 275 8.11 8.85 -32.34
CA TRP A 275 7.60 8.70 -30.98
C TRP A 275 8.46 7.68 -30.22
N SER A 276 8.71 7.93 -28.95
CA SER A 276 9.48 7.03 -28.07
C SER A 276 9.10 7.27 -26.61
N ILE A 277 8.36 6.32 -26.04
CA ILE A 277 7.94 6.36 -24.64
C ILE A 277 9.14 6.05 -23.74
N THR A 278 9.94 5.05 -24.12
CA THR A 278 11.22 4.73 -23.46
C THR A 278 12.10 5.97 -23.30
N GLU A 279 12.34 6.76 -24.35
CA GLU A 279 13.15 7.98 -24.22
C GLU A 279 12.49 9.05 -23.34
N ALA A 280 11.16 9.18 -23.41
CA ALA A 280 10.42 10.14 -22.58
C ALA A 280 10.52 9.78 -21.08
N ILE A 281 10.46 8.48 -20.74
CA ILE A 281 10.70 7.97 -19.38
C ILE A 281 12.13 8.29 -18.95
N LEU A 282 13.13 7.91 -19.75
CA LEU A 282 14.54 8.13 -19.42
C LEU A 282 14.87 9.63 -19.27
N THR A 283 14.25 10.50 -20.07
CA THR A 283 14.41 11.96 -19.92
C THR A 283 13.87 12.45 -18.57
N ALA A 284 12.72 11.93 -18.11
CA ALA A 284 12.19 12.27 -16.79
C ALA A 284 13.14 11.85 -15.67
N THR A 285 13.79 10.69 -15.78
CA THR A 285 14.76 10.23 -14.77
C THR A 285 15.99 11.12 -14.60
N GLN A 286 16.32 11.95 -15.61
CA GLN A 286 17.45 12.88 -15.54
C GLN A 286 17.11 14.16 -14.76
N THR A 287 15.83 14.45 -14.59
CA THR A 287 15.34 15.66 -13.90
C THR A 287 14.84 15.36 -12.50
N LEU A 288 14.23 14.20 -12.31
CA LEU A 288 13.62 13.78 -11.06
C LEU A 288 14.63 13.09 -10.14
N GLN A 289 14.36 13.12 -8.84
CA GLN A 289 15.18 12.48 -7.81
C GLN A 289 14.39 11.42 -7.03
N ALA A 290 15.06 10.70 -6.13
CA ALA A 290 14.38 9.74 -5.25
C ALA A 290 13.20 10.39 -4.51
N GLY A 291 12.05 9.71 -4.53
CA GLY A 291 10.79 10.18 -3.94
C GLY A 291 9.93 11.06 -4.86
N ASP A 292 10.45 11.53 -5.99
CA ASP A 292 9.64 12.18 -7.03
C ASP A 292 8.87 11.13 -7.85
N VAL A 293 7.90 11.58 -8.66
CA VAL A 293 6.94 10.70 -9.33
C VAL A 293 6.98 10.84 -10.85
N ILE A 294 6.95 9.72 -11.57
CA ILE A 294 6.63 9.68 -13.00
C ILE A 294 5.24 9.08 -13.14
N LEU A 295 4.37 9.78 -13.87
CA LEU A 295 3.09 9.25 -14.30
C LEU A 295 3.18 8.86 -15.79
N LEU A 296 2.83 7.61 -16.09
CA LEU A 296 2.74 7.07 -17.45
C LEU A 296 1.28 6.97 -17.86
N GLU A 297 0.84 7.96 -18.62
CA GLU A 297 -0.49 8.00 -19.23
C GLU A 297 -0.44 7.42 -20.64
N VAL A 298 -0.07 6.15 -20.72
CA VAL A 298 0.02 5.46 -22.00
C VAL A 298 -0.55 4.06 -21.88
N GLN A 299 -1.35 3.70 -22.88
CA GLN A 299 -1.83 2.34 -23.10
C GLN A 299 -1.42 1.86 -24.49
N VAL A 300 -1.24 0.55 -24.65
CA VAL A 300 -0.79 -0.07 -25.91
C VAL A 300 -1.68 -1.24 -26.27
N GLY A 301 -1.92 -1.46 -27.57
CA GLY A 301 -2.76 -2.55 -28.03
C GLY A 301 -3.56 -2.21 -29.27
N SER A 302 -4.53 -3.05 -29.59
CA SER A 302 -5.46 -2.84 -30.70
C SER A 302 -6.76 -3.62 -30.46
N ASN A 303 -7.79 -3.39 -31.29
CA ASN A 303 -9.07 -4.11 -31.23
C ASN A 303 -9.72 -4.13 -29.84
N ASN A 304 -9.73 -2.98 -29.16
CA ASN A 304 -10.21 -2.81 -27.78
C ASN A 304 -9.51 -3.66 -26.72
N ARG A 305 -8.35 -4.24 -27.03
CA ARG A 305 -7.47 -4.92 -26.08
C ARG A 305 -6.29 -4.00 -25.72
N TRP A 306 -6.59 -2.94 -24.98
CA TRP A 306 -5.61 -1.97 -24.50
C TRP A 306 -4.99 -2.45 -23.20
N LEU A 307 -3.67 -2.53 -23.15
CA LEU A 307 -2.85 -3.06 -22.06
C LEU A 307 -2.05 -1.94 -21.39
N PRO A 308 -1.59 -2.16 -20.15
CA PRO A 308 -0.57 -1.32 -19.53
C PRO A 308 0.67 -1.18 -20.42
N ILE A 309 1.32 -0.02 -20.35
CA ILE A 309 2.54 0.24 -21.11
C ILE A 309 3.68 -0.72 -20.75
N GLU A 310 3.73 -1.21 -19.51
CA GLU A 310 4.70 -2.22 -19.05
C GLU A 310 4.56 -3.59 -19.75
N SER A 311 3.59 -3.76 -20.66
CA SER A 311 3.56 -4.92 -21.59
C SER A 311 4.65 -4.87 -22.66
N GLN A 312 5.24 -3.71 -22.92
CA GLN A 312 6.34 -3.55 -23.86
C GLN A 312 7.69 -3.66 -23.13
N GLN A 313 8.63 -4.45 -23.68
CA GLN A 313 9.87 -4.78 -22.97
C GLN A 313 10.77 -3.56 -22.72
N ALA A 314 10.90 -2.65 -23.70
CA ALA A 314 11.76 -1.47 -23.55
C ALA A 314 11.21 -0.52 -22.46
N GLU A 315 9.90 -0.31 -22.45
CA GLU A 315 9.22 0.48 -21.42
C GLU A 315 9.28 -0.21 -20.05
N PHE A 316 9.12 -1.53 -19.98
CA PHE A 316 9.31 -2.30 -18.76
C PHE A 316 10.71 -2.08 -18.17
N ASP A 317 11.76 -2.17 -18.99
CA ASP A 317 13.15 -1.97 -18.56
C ASP A 317 13.40 -0.52 -18.12
N ALA A 318 12.82 0.46 -18.82
CA ALA A 318 12.91 1.88 -18.45
C ALA A 318 12.20 2.18 -17.12
N ILE A 319 11.06 1.54 -16.86
CA ILE A 319 10.34 1.62 -15.59
C ILE A 319 11.19 1.01 -14.46
N GLN A 320 11.77 -0.17 -14.67
CA GLN A 320 12.67 -0.78 -13.69
C GLN A 320 13.88 0.11 -13.40
N TYR A 321 14.44 0.74 -14.43
CA TYR A 321 15.54 1.69 -14.27
C TYR A 321 15.11 2.90 -13.43
N ALA A 322 13.99 3.56 -13.77
CA ALA A 322 13.48 4.70 -13.02
C ALA A 322 13.22 4.35 -11.54
N THR A 323 12.58 3.21 -11.28
CA THR A 323 12.31 2.76 -9.90
C THR A 323 13.59 2.41 -9.14
N SER A 324 14.63 1.91 -9.81
CA SER A 324 15.95 1.66 -9.19
C SER A 324 16.65 2.94 -8.72
N LEU A 325 16.32 4.09 -9.30
CA LEU A 325 16.80 5.42 -8.88
C LEU A 325 16.01 5.98 -7.68
N GLY A 326 15.03 5.23 -7.17
CA GLY A 326 14.13 5.67 -6.11
C GLY A 326 12.99 6.57 -6.59
N ILE A 327 12.79 6.72 -7.90
CA ILE A 327 11.68 7.48 -8.49
C ILE A 327 10.44 6.58 -8.50
N VAL A 328 9.31 7.08 -7.99
CA VAL A 328 8.04 6.35 -8.00
C VAL A 328 7.47 6.39 -9.41
N VAL A 329 7.18 5.25 -10.01
CA VAL A 329 6.52 5.19 -11.32
C VAL A 329 5.09 4.70 -11.16
N VAL A 330 4.13 5.45 -11.69
CA VAL A 330 2.70 5.12 -11.70
C VAL A 330 2.27 4.93 -13.14
N SER A 331 1.58 3.83 -13.43
CA SER A 331 1.11 3.51 -14.78
C SER A 331 -0.40 3.38 -14.81
N ALA A 332 -1.05 3.99 -15.80
CA ALA A 332 -2.45 3.72 -16.10
C ALA A 332 -2.63 2.22 -16.46
N GLY A 333 -3.69 1.60 -15.94
CA GLY A 333 -3.95 0.16 -16.08
C GLY A 333 -4.35 -0.29 -17.49
N GLY A 334 -4.66 0.64 -18.39
CA GLY A 334 -5.16 0.35 -19.73
C GLY A 334 -6.66 0.01 -19.76
N ASN A 335 -7.32 0.38 -20.86
CA ASN A 335 -8.77 0.35 -20.99
C ASN A 335 -9.26 -0.80 -21.89
N GLY A 336 -8.74 -2.01 -21.69
CA GLY A 336 -8.97 -3.17 -22.56
C GLY A 336 -9.92 -4.24 -22.01
N ASN A 337 -10.43 -4.10 -20.78
CA ASN A 337 -11.19 -5.13 -20.07
C ASN A 337 -10.47 -6.50 -20.03
N VAL A 338 -9.14 -6.48 -19.96
CA VAL A 338 -8.31 -7.69 -19.94
C VAL A 338 -8.14 -8.18 -18.51
N ASP A 339 -8.37 -9.48 -18.31
CA ASP A 339 -7.88 -10.19 -17.13
C ASP A 339 -6.38 -10.44 -17.28
N LEU A 340 -5.59 -9.64 -16.57
CA LEU A 340 -4.13 -9.67 -16.61
C LEU A 340 -3.55 -10.99 -16.07
N ASP A 341 -4.27 -11.70 -15.19
CA ASP A 341 -3.81 -13.02 -14.71
C ASP A 341 -3.90 -14.10 -15.81
N GLN A 342 -4.80 -13.91 -16.78
CA GLN A 342 -5.04 -14.82 -17.90
C GLN A 342 -4.36 -14.35 -19.20
N TYR A 343 -3.75 -13.17 -19.18
CA TYR A 343 -3.09 -12.62 -20.35
C TYR A 343 -1.88 -13.47 -20.74
N LEU A 344 -1.89 -13.95 -21.99
CA LEU A 344 -0.73 -14.53 -22.64
C LEU A 344 -0.10 -13.51 -23.58
N SER A 345 1.20 -13.28 -23.44
CA SER A 345 2.00 -12.52 -24.39
C SER A 345 2.12 -13.26 -25.73
N GLY A 346 2.69 -12.61 -26.75
CA GLY A 346 2.92 -13.23 -28.06
C GLY A 346 3.76 -14.52 -28.01
N ASP A 347 4.56 -14.69 -26.95
CA ASP A 347 5.40 -15.87 -26.72
C ASP A 347 4.76 -16.89 -25.76
N ASN A 348 3.43 -16.81 -25.54
CA ASN A 348 2.67 -17.67 -24.64
C ASN A 348 3.14 -17.65 -23.17
N LYS A 349 3.53 -16.46 -22.67
CA LYS A 349 3.92 -16.27 -21.27
C LYS A 349 2.90 -15.48 -20.49
N TYR A 350 2.67 -15.85 -19.24
CA TYR A 350 1.80 -15.10 -18.32
C TYR A 350 2.57 -13.95 -17.66
N THR A 351 3.00 -12.97 -18.47
CA THR A 351 3.92 -11.89 -18.04
C THR A 351 3.33 -10.95 -17.00
N PHE A 352 2.00 -10.93 -16.85
CA PHE A 352 1.30 -10.12 -15.87
C PHE A 352 0.80 -10.90 -14.66
N ASN A 353 0.85 -12.23 -14.66
CA ASN A 353 0.27 -13.02 -13.57
C ASN A 353 1.31 -13.21 -12.46
N PRO A 354 1.17 -12.58 -11.27
CA PRO A 354 2.15 -12.66 -10.20
C PRO A 354 2.39 -14.08 -9.65
N ASP A 355 1.48 -15.02 -9.93
CA ASP A 355 1.61 -16.43 -9.55
C ASP A 355 2.37 -17.28 -10.59
N SER A 356 2.68 -16.70 -11.76
CA SER A 356 3.41 -17.37 -12.84
C SER A 356 4.92 -17.18 -12.68
N PRO A 357 5.74 -18.21 -12.97
CA PRO A 357 7.20 -18.06 -13.08
C PRO A 357 7.64 -17.11 -14.21
N ASP A 358 6.75 -16.78 -15.15
CA ASP A 358 7.03 -15.81 -16.22
C ASP A 358 6.99 -14.36 -15.73
N PHE A 359 6.36 -14.11 -14.57
CA PHE A 359 6.15 -12.77 -14.05
C PHE A 359 7.47 -12.11 -13.66
N LYS A 360 7.56 -10.84 -14.01
CA LYS A 360 8.62 -9.95 -13.55
C LYS A 360 7.98 -8.68 -13.06
N ASP A 361 8.43 -8.19 -11.91
CA ASP A 361 7.94 -6.93 -11.38
C ASP A 361 8.68 -5.75 -12.04
N SER A 362 7.94 -4.86 -12.70
CA SER A 362 8.51 -3.62 -13.26
C SER A 362 8.88 -2.62 -12.16
N GLY A 363 8.29 -2.77 -10.97
CA GLY A 363 8.36 -1.80 -9.89
C GLY A 363 7.32 -0.69 -9.98
N SER A 364 6.55 -0.57 -11.07
CA SER A 364 5.50 0.44 -11.17
C SER A 364 4.28 0.12 -10.31
N ILE A 365 3.59 1.17 -9.89
CA ILE A 365 2.27 1.10 -9.28
C ILE A 365 1.25 1.13 -10.42
N LEU A 366 0.56 0.01 -10.64
CA LEU A 366 -0.40 -0.13 -11.71
C LEU A 366 -1.81 0.23 -11.24
N VAL A 367 -2.45 1.18 -11.92
CA VAL A 367 -3.71 1.80 -11.46
C VAL A 367 -4.91 1.34 -12.27
N GLY A 368 -5.86 0.67 -11.61
CA GLY A 368 -7.18 0.35 -12.18
C GLY A 368 -8.17 1.52 -12.09
N ALA A 369 -9.31 1.39 -12.78
CA ALA A 369 -10.36 2.40 -12.80
C ALA A 369 -11.62 1.93 -12.06
N GLY A 370 -11.93 2.59 -10.94
CA GLY A 370 -13.16 2.40 -10.17
C GLY A 370 -14.23 3.45 -10.51
N SER A 371 -15.50 3.12 -10.27
CA SER A 371 -16.63 4.04 -10.45
C SER A 371 -16.54 5.27 -9.55
N SER A 372 -17.12 6.40 -9.97
CA SER A 372 -17.19 7.60 -9.11
C SER A 372 -18.25 7.50 -8.02
N THR A 373 -19.23 6.63 -8.23
CA THR A 373 -20.28 6.35 -7.24
C THR A 373 -19.76 5.36 -6.20
N PHE A 374 -19.97 5.69 -4.92
CA PHE A 374 -19.73 4.81 -3.78
C PHE A 374 -20.95 3.91 -3.49
N PRO A 375 -20.79 2.63 -3.13
CA PRO A 375 -19.53 1.88 -3.09
C PRO A 375 -18.94 1.68 -4.49
N HIS A 376 -17.61 1.78 -4.59
CA HIS A 376 -16.91 1.70 -5.87
C HIS A 376 -16.97 0.29 -6.45
N TYR A 377 -17.06 0.18 -7.77
CA TYR A 377 -16.94 -1.08 -8.52
C TYR A 377 -15.98 -0.89 -9.70
N ARG A 378 -15.49 -1.99 -10.27
CA ARG A 378 -14.65 -1.91 -11.47
C ARG A 378 -15.44 -1.38 -12.67
N LEU A 379 -14.90 -0.36 -13.34
CA LEU A 379 -15.44 0.09 -14.62
C LEU A 379 -15.18 -0.95 -15.72
N SER A 380 -16.18 -1.16 -16.59
CA SER A 380 -16.19 -2.28 -17.54
C SER A 380 -15.00 -2.30 -18.50
N PHE A 381 -14.39 -1.15 -18.78
CA PHE A 381 -13.21 -1.03 -19.62
C PHE A 381 -11.90 -1.30 -18.86
N SER A 382 -11.86 -1.19 -17.54
CA SER A 382 -10.62 -1.30 -16.75
C SER A 382 -10.05 -2.70 -16.89
N ASN A 383 -8.76 -2.80 -17.20
CA ASN A 383 -8.05 -4.06 -16.96
C ASN A 383 -8.06 -4.39 -15.46
N HIS A 384 -7.90 -5.67 -15.15
CA HIS A 384 -8.00 -6.21 -13.80
C HIS A 384 -7.16 -7.46 -13.62
N GLY A 385 -6.80 -7.80 -12.38
CA GLY A 385 -5.98 -8.95 -12.04
C GLY A 385 -5.10 -8.66 -10.82
N ASN A 386 -4.39 -9.67 -10.33
CA ASN A 386 -3.53 -9.60 -9.15
C ASN A 386 -2.32 -8.66 -9.32
N ARG A 387 -2.02 -8.26 -10.57
CA ARG A 387 -1.01 -7.25 -10.88
C ARG A 387 -1.47 -5.83 -10.60
N VAL A 388 -2.77 -5.53 -10.66
CA VAL A 388 -3.26 -4.18 -10.37
C VAL A 388 -3.08 -3.90 -8.89
N ASP A 389 -2.40 -2.80 -8.56
CA ASP A 389 -2.02 -2.51 -7.17
C ASP A 389 -3.12 -1.73 -6.44
N VAL A 390 -3.75 -0.80 -7.13
CA VAL A 390 -4.61 0.22 -6.54
C VAL A 390 -5.57 0.73 -7.61
N HIS A 391 -6.70 1.31 -7.23
CA HIS A 391 -7.54 2.04 -8.17
C HIS A 391 -7.66 3.52 -7.79
N GLY A 392 -7.95 4.34 -8.81
CA GLY A 392 -8.47 5.69 -8.64
C GLY A 392 -9.88 5.79 -9.21
N ILE A 393 -10.43 7.01 -9.18
CA ILE A 393 -11.74 7.29 -9.77
C ILE A 393 -11.60 7.43 -11.28
N GLY A 394 -12.25 6.54 -12.03
CA GLY A 394 -12.07 6.35 -13.46
C GLY A 394 -13.17 6.90 -14.36
N GLU A 395 -14.14 7.62 -13.81
CA GLU A 395 -15.24 8.24 -14.55
C GLU A 395 -15.69 9.54 -13.89
N ASN A 396 -16.31 10.43 -14.65
CA ASN A 396 -16.91 11.68 -14.15
C ASN A 396 -15.93 12.53 -13.32
N VAL A 397 -14.65 12.57 -13.74
CA VAL A 397 -13.61 13.33 -13.07
C VAL A 397 -13.67 14.79 -13.53
N ALA A 398 -14.01 15.68 -12.59
CA ALA A 398 -13.95 17.12 -12.80
C ALA A 398 -12.50 17.61 -12.86
N THR A 399 -12.09 18.12 -14.01
CA THR A 399 -10.72 18.55 -14.27
C THR A 399 -10.67 19.62 -15.39
N LEU A 400 -9.47 20.01 -15.81
CA LEU A 400 -9.22 20.97 -16.88
C LEU A 400 -9.52 20.34 -18.24
N ASN A 401 -9.71 21.18 -19.25
CA ASN A 401 -9.90 20.77 -20.63
C ASN A 401 -9.23 21.77 -21.57
N SER A 402 -8.94 21.34 -22.77
CA SER A 402 -8.42 22.19 -23.84
C SER A 402 -8.83 21.61 -25.19
N THR A 403 -8.81 22.44 -26.24
CA THR A 403 -8.96 21.94 -27.63
C THR A 403 -7.62 21.64 -28.28
N ASP A 404 -6.54 22.29 -27.82
CA ASP A 404 -5.18 22.16 -28.33
C ASP A 404 -4.17 22.75 -27.32
N VAL A 405 -2.87 22.60 -27.62
CA VAL A 405 -1.77 23.09 -26.77
C VAL A 405 -1.73 24.61 -26.53
N SER A 406 -2.47 25.42 -27.29
CA SER A 406 -2.50 26.88 -27.15
C SER A 406 -3.64 27.39 -26.26
N SER A 407 -4.53 26.49 -25.84
CA SER A 407 -5.66 26.83 -24.98
C SER A 407 -5.19 27.46 -23.66
N THR A 408 -5.91 28.47 -23.20
CA THR A 408 -5.63 29.18 -21.93
C THR A 408 -6.72 28.98 -20.89
N THR A 409 -7.84 28.36 -21.26
CA THR A 409 -9.00 28.12 -20.41
C THR A 409 -9.74 26.85 -20.85
N GLY A 410 -10.49 26.22 -19.96
CA GLY A 410 -11.38 25.11 -20.30
C GLY A 410 -11.51 24.10 -19.16
N TYR A 411 -12.72 23.55 -18.99
CA TYR A 411 -13.01 22.59 -17.92
C TYR A 411 -13.92 21.48 -18.43
N THR A 412 -13.87 20.34 -17.75
CA THR A 412 -14.76 19.19 -17.99
C THR A 412 -15.14 18.51 -16.69
N ASP A 413 -16.29 17.85 -16.68
CA ASP A 413 -16.79 17.01 -15.57
C ASP A 413 -16.74 15.51 -15.92
N TYR A 414 -16.24 15.17 -17.12
CA TYR A 414 -16.43 13.86 -17.74
C TYR A 414 -15.13 13.15 -18.11
N PHE A 415 -13.98 13.63 -17.64
CA PHE A 415 -12.73 12.91 -17.88
C PHE A 415 -12.83 11.50 -17.27
N SER A 416 -12.51 10.50 -18.08
CA SER A 416 -12.80 9.09 -17.79
C SER A 416 -11.73 8.19 -18.39
N GLY A 417 -11.63 6.98 -17.86
CA GLY A 417 -10.59 6.00 -18.20
C GLY A 417 -9.66 5.74 -17.02
N THR A 418 -8.81 4.74 -17.16
CA THR A 418 -7.66 4.55 -16.26
C THR A 418 -6.81 5.83 -16.18
N SER A 419 -6.78 6.64 -17.24
CA SER A 419 -6.13 7.96 -17.26
C SER A 419 -6.75 9.04 -16.38
N SER A 420 -8.00 8.86 -15.95
CA SER A 420 -8.59 9.72 -14.93
C SER A 420 -8.34 9.19 -13.51
N ALA A 421 -8.09 7.89 -13.38
CA ALA A 421 -7.83 7.21 -12.12
C ALA A 421 -6.36 7.33 -11.65
N SER A 422 -5.40 7.15 -12.56
CA SER A 422 -3.96 7.27 -12.27
C SER A 422 -3.53 8.63 -11.70
N PRO A 423 -3.99 9.80 -12.19
CA PRO A 423 -3.62 11.07 -11.58
C PRO A 423 -4.22 11.27 -10.19
N VAL A 424 -5.37 10.64 -9.87
CA VAL A 424 -5.90 10.64 -8.50
C VAL A 424 -4.93 9.91 -7.55
N VAL A 425 -4.41 8.77 -7.99
CA VAL A 425 -3.40 8.01 -7.22
C VAL A 425 -2.07 8.75 -7.13
N VAL A 426 -1.63 9.42 -8.20
CA VAL A 426 -0.45 10.30 -8.18
C VAL A 426 -0.62 11.43 -7.17
N GLY A 427 -1.80 12.06 -7.11
CA GLY A 427 -2.15 13.03 -6.09
C GLY A 427 -1.89 12.47 -4.68
N ALA A 428 -2.46 11.31 -4.36
CA ALA A 428 -2.24 10.64 -3.07
C ALA A 428 -0.74 10.40 -2.78
N ILE A 429 0.02 9.91 -3.77
CA ILE A 429 1.45 9.64 -3.64
C ILE A 429 2.24 10.93 -3.34
N LEU A 430 1.96 12.01 -4.07
CA LEU A 430 2.65 13.28 -3.89
C LEU A 430 2.41 13.88 -2.51
N GLN A 431 1.17 13.78 -2.01
CA GLN A 431 0.83 14.23 -0.66
C GLN A 431 1.56 13.39 0.41
N LEU A 432 1.60 12.06 0.25
CA LEU A 432 2.32 11.18 1.17
C LEU A 432 3.85 11.39 1.13
N GLN A 433 4.42 11.61 -0.06
CA GLN A 433 5.85 11.89 -0.21
C GLN A 433 6.22 13.26 0.38
N GLY A 434 5.39 14.29 0.18
CA GLY A 434 5.63 15.60 0.76
C GLY A 434 5.55 15.56 2.29
N ILE A 435 4.54 14.88 2.85
CA ILE A 435 4.45 14.62 4.29
C ILE A 435 5.67 13.84 4.79
N ALA A 436 6.12 12.81 4.07
CA ALA A 436 7.29 12.03 4.45
C ALA A 436 8.56 12.88 4.49
N LYS A 437 8.81 13.69 3.46
CA LYS A 437 9.95 14.62 3.42
C LYS A 437 9.86 15.66 4.55
N ALA A 438 8.68 16.21 4.82
CA ALA A 438 8.49 17.19 5.90
C ALA A 438 8.63 16.58 7.30
N LYS A 439 8.12 15.36 7.52
CA LYS A 439 8.11 14.70 8.83
C LYS A 439 9.41 13.97 9.15
N PHE A 440 9.98 13.27 8.17
CA PHE A 440 11.09 12.33 8.35
C PHE A 440 12.39 12.79 7.67
N GLY A 441 12.37 13.88 6.89
CA GLY A 441 13.53 14.37 6.14
C GLY A 441 13.88 13.55 4.90
N VAL A 442 13.22 12.41 4.69
CA VAL A 442 13.45 11.49 3.57
C VAL A 442 12.12 10.99 2.99
N PRO A 443 12.02 10.77 1.66
CA PRO A 443 10.85 10.18 1.04
C PRO A 443 10.78 8.67 1.23
N TYR A 444 9.63 8.08 0.94
CA TYR A 444 9.51 6.64 0.73
C TYR A 444 10.13 6.20 -0.58
N THR A 445 10.70 5.01 -0.58
CA THR A 445 11.09 4.32 -1.82
C THR A 445 9.87 3.88 -2.64
N PRO A 446 10.02 3.56 -3.95
CA PRO A 446 8.92 3.05 -4.77
C PRO A 446 8.26 1.79 -4.19
N ALA A 447 9.07 0.86 -3.66
CA ALA A 447 8.56 -0.34 -3.02
C ALA A 447 7.79 -0.03 -1.72
N GLU A 448 8.21 0.95 -0.95
CA GLU A 448 7.52 1.36 0.29
C GLU A 448 6.18 2.00 0.03
N ILE A 449 6.13 2.98 -0.88
CA ILE A 449 4.88 3.68 -1.16
C ILE A 449 3.87 2.73 -1.80
N ARG A 450 4.31 1.83 -2.69
CA ARG A 450 3.45 0.77 -3.25
C ARG A 450 2.86 -0.12 -2.15
N ARG A 451 3.65 -0.48 -1.13
CA ARG A 451 3.16 -1.28 0.01
C ARG A 451 2.15 -0.51 0.88
N ILE A 452 2.42 0.78 1.13
CA ILE A 452 1.48 1.65 1.86
C ILE A 452 0.12 1.71 1.16
N LEU A 453 0.11 1.86 -0.16
CA LEU A 453 -1.12 1.99 -0.95
C LEU A 453 -1.88 0.69 -1.15
N ARG A 454 -1.18 -0.45 -1.13
CA ARG A 454 -1.77 -1.73 -1.50
C ARG A 454 -2.20 -2.58 -0.29
N TRP A 455 -1.50 -2.46 0.84
CA TRP A 455 -1.49 -3.53 1.85
C TRP A 455 -1.83 -3.14 3.27
N LEU A 456 -1.56 -1.90 3.67
CA LEU A 456 -1.99 -1.48 5.00
C LEU A 456 -3.53 -1.42 5.04
N PRO A 457 -4.21 -1.74 6.16
CA PRO A 457 -5.68 -1.88 6.24
C PRO A 457 -6.40 -0.50 6.22
N HIS A 458 -5.95 0.39 5.36
CA HIS A 458 -6.17 1.83 5.38
C HIS A 458 -6.64 2.33 4.01
N GLN A 459 -7.29 1.46 3.23
CA GLN A 459 -7.87 1.79 1.94
C GLN A 459 -9.37 1.49 1.91
N THR A 460 -10.02 1.94 0.84
CA THR A 460 -11.43 1.67 0.56
C THR A 460 -11.53 0.60 -0.52
N SER A 461 -11.96 -0.60 -0.14
CA SER A 461 -12.18 -1.71 -1.09
C SER A 461 -13.32 -1.40 -2.05
N SER A 462 -13.26 -1.99 -3.24
CA SER A 462 -14.43 -2.05 -4.12
C SER A 462 -15.54 -2.94 -3.51
N ILE A 463 -16.72 -2.91 -4.11
CA ILE A 463 -17.89 -3.66 -3.65
C ILE A 463 -17.70 -5.17 -3.75
N ASP A 464 -16.94 -5.62 -4.75
CA ASP A 464 -16.66 -7.04 -5.00
C ASP A 464 -15.18 -7.24 -5.37
N PRO A 465 -14.24 -7.08 -4.41
CA PRO A 465 -12.81 -7.07 -4.70
C PRO A 465 -12.30 -8.40 -5.26
N ALA A 466 -12.99 -9.51 -4.98
CA ALA A 466 -12.65 -10.83 -5.51
C ALA A 466 -12.86 -10.92 -7.03
N ASN A 467 -13.87 -10.23 -7.57
CA ASN A 467 -14.17 -10.20 -9.00
C ASN A 467 -13.61 -8.94 -9.68
N ASP A 468 -13.70 -7.78 -9.03
CA ASP A 468 -13.21 -6.50 -9.54
C ASP A 468 -11.70 -6.53 -9.77
N ARG A 469 -10.90 -7.00 -8.81
CA ARG A 469 -9.42 -7.14 -8.95
C ARG A 469 -8.72 -5.90 -9.54
N ILE A 470 -9.08 -4.71 -9.05
CA ILE A 470 -8.44 -3.44 -9.42
C ILE A 470 -7.65 -2.80 -8.26
N GLY A 471 -7.41 -3.54 -7.18
CA GLY A 471 -6.88 -2.97 -5.94
C GLY A 471 -7.90 -2.10 -5.20
N ALA A 472 -7.48 -1.48 -4.10
CA ALA A 472 -8.31 -0.59 -3.29
C ALA A 472 -8.07 0.89 -3.64
N LEU A 473 -8.97 1.80 -3.23
CA LEU A 473 -8.78 3.25 -3.35
C LEU A 473 -8.01 3.77 -2.13
N PRO A 474 -6.94 4.57 -2.29
CA PRO A 474 -6.21 5.13 -1.15
C PRO A 474 -7.10 6.01 -0.28
N ASP A 475 -7.04 5.85 1.04
CA ASP A 475 -7.70 6.73 2.01
C ASP A 475 -6.62 7.44 2.82
N LEU A 476 -6.34 8.69 2.47
CA LEU A 476 -5.23 9.45 3.05
C LEU A 476 -5.39 9.66 4.55
N LYS A 477 -6.61 9.74 5.06
CA LYS A 477 -6.84 9.88 6.50
C LYS A 477 -6.41 8.64 7.25
N LYS A 478 -6.86 7.46 6.81
CA LYS A 478 -6.43 6.21 7.43
C LYS A 478 -4.93 5.99 7.30
N ILE A 479 -4.34 6.27 6.14
CA ILE A 479 -2.90 6.09 5.89
C ILE A 479 -2.07 7.04 6.77
N ILE A 480 -2.41 8.33 6.81
CA ILE A 480 -1.62 9.34 7.54
C ILE A 480 -1.66 9.10 9.05
N GLN A 481 -2.78 8.60 9.58
CA GLN A 481 -2.94 8.28 11.01
C GLN A 481 -2.00 7.16 11.50
N SER A 482 -1.54 6.29 10.61
CA SER A 482 -0.64 5.17 10.91
C SER A 482 0.67 5.22 10.10
N LEU A 483 1.03 6.40 9.60
CA LEU A 483 2.11 6.59 8.64
C LEU A 483 3.46 6.06 9.18
N PRO A 484 4.01 4.97 8.59
CA PRO A 484 5.27 4.38 9.04
C PRO A 484 6.46 5.32 8.78
N THR A 485 7.61 5.08 9.41
CA THR A 485 8.84 5.78 9.02
C THR A 485 9.41 5.16 7.75
N PRO A 486 9.90 5.93 6.75
CA PRO A 486 10.68 5.40 5.64
C PRO A 486 11.84 4.52 6.16
N GLY A 487 12.10 3.41 5.47
CA GLY A 487 12.97 2.32 5.91
C GLY A 487 12.31 1.32 6.88
N SER A 488 11.16 1.66 7.47
CA SER A 488 10.44 0.84 8.45
C SER A 488 9.03 0.44 8.02
N VAL A 489 8.69 0.63 6.74
CA VAL A 489 7.44 0.08 6.20
C VAL A 489 7.52 -1.45 6.30
N PRO A 490 6.55 -2.13 6.94
CA PRO A 490 6.60 -3.58 7.09
C PRO A 490 6.71 -4.30 5.75
N THR A 491 7.72 -5.15 5.59
CA THR A 491 7.78 -6.11 4.49
C THR A 491 7.04 -7.37 4.91
N ASP A 492 6.25 -7.94 4.02
CA ASP A 492 5.80 -9.31 4.20
C ASP A 492 6.61 -10.24 3.30
N ILE A 493 7.16 -11.26 3.92
CA ILE A 493 7.95 -12.30 3.27
C ILE A 493 7.47 -13.69 3.68
N ALA A 494 6.43 -13.77 4.52
CA ALA A 494 5.88 -15.02 4.97
C ALA A 494 4.57 -15.24 4.20
N ALA A 495 4.48 -16.35 3.47
CA ALA A 495 3.22 -16.74 2.87
C ALA A 495 2.20 -17.12 3.96
N PRO A 496 0.89 -16.96 3.69
CA PRO A 496 -0.13 -17.37 4.65
C PRO A 496 -0.07 -18.84 5.03
N SER A 497 -0.67 -19.18 6.17
CA SER A 497 -0.96 -20.58 6.50
C SER A 497 -1.91 -21.20 5.48
N ALA A 498 -1.77 -22.50 5.20
CA ALA A 498 -2.74 -23.22 4.37
C ALA A 498 -4.16 -23.17 5.00
N PRO A 499 -5.23 -22.95 4.21
CA PRO A 499 -6.59 -23.11 4.70
C PRO A 499 -6.84 -24.54 5.20
N ALA A 500 -7.57 -24.68 6.30
CA ALA A 500 -7.84 -25.98 6.92
C ALA A 500 -9.32 -26.37 6.80
N ASN A 501 -9.64 -27.65 7.07
CA ASN A 501 -11.01 -28.16 7.12
C ASN A 501 -11.84 -27.85 5.87
N LEU A 502 -11.23 -27.96 4.67
CA LEU A 502 -11.97 -27.83 3.43
C LEU A 502 -12.99 -28.97 3.33
N VAL A 503 -14.26 -28.62 3.17
CA VAL A 503 -15.38 -29.56 3.01
C VAL A 503 -16.31 -29.11 1.89
N THR A 504 -17.02 -30.07 1.30
CA THR A 504 -18.03 -29.85 0.25
C THR A 504 -19.40 -30.32 0.71
N SER A 505 -20.44 -29.60 0.29
CA SER A 505 -21.85 -29.94 0.48
C SER A 505 -22.64 -29.55 -0.76
N VAL A 506 -23.78 -30.19 -1.02
CA VAL A 506 -24.67 -29.80 -2.13
C VAL A 506 -25.83 -29.01 -1.57
N VAL A 507 -25.97 -27.75 -1.99
CA VAL A 507 -27.07 -26.85 -1.57
C VAL A 507 -27.79 -26.39 -2.84
N ASN A 508 -29.10 -26.68 -2.93
CA ASN A 508 -29.93 -26.37 -4.11
C ASN A 508 -29.33 -26.86 -5.44
N GLY A 509 -28.68 -28.03 -5.43
CA GLY A 509 -28.07 -28.63 -6.61
C GLY A 509 -26.71 -28.05 -7.01
N ALA A 510 -26.18 -27.07 -6.26
CA ALA A 510 -24.84 -26.51 -6.47
C ALA A 510 -23.85 -27.00 -5.40
N ASN A 511 -22.59 -27.18 -5.78
CA ASN A 511 -21.52 -27.55 -4.85
C ASN A 511 -21.11 -26.33 -4.03
N HIS A 512 -21.41 -26.34 -2.74
CA HIS A 512 -21.03 -25.34 -1.76
C HIS A 512 -19.81 -25.83 -0.97
N ILE A 513 -18.72 -25.08 -1.07
CA ILE A 513 -17.42 -25.39 -0.50
C ILE A 513 -17.14 -24.42 0.65
N THR A 514 -16.67 -24.94 1.78
CA THR A 514 -16.34 -24.13 2.98
C THR A 514 -15.02 -24.59 3.59
N TRP A 515 -14.29 -23.69 4.25
CA TRP A 515 -13.04 -23.97 4.96
C TRP A 515 -12.90 -23.10 6.20
N SER A 516 -11.93 -23.43 7.05
CA SER A 516 -11.48 -22.59 8.16
C SER A 516 -10.50 -21.52 7.67
N ALA A 517 -10.62 -20.32 8.22
CA ALA A 517 -9.77 -19.18 7.85
C ALA A 517 -8.28 -19.50 8.03
N ALA A 518 -7.47 -19.04 7.08
CA ALA A 518 -6.02 -18.97 7.23
C ALA A 518 -5.62 -17.79 8.13
N THR A 519 -4.37 -17.77 8.55
CA THR A 519 -3.73 -16.65 9.24
C THR A 519 -2.52 -16.18 8.46
N ASP A 520 -2.22 -14.90 8.62
CA ASP A 520 -1.06 -14.23 8.04
C ASP A 520 -0.55 -13.17 9.02
N ASN A 521 0.73 -12.82 8.96
CA ASN A 521 1.37 -11.84 9.85
C ASN A 521 0.99 -10.40 9.54
N VAL A 522 0.63 -10.08 8.29
CA VAL A 522 0.17 -8.74 7.90
C VAL A 522 -1.32 -8.76 7.60
N GLY A 523 -1.79 -9.72 6.81
CA GLY A 523 -3.20 -9.87 6.50
C GLY A 523 -3.48 -10.61 5.20
N LEU A 524 -4.70 -11.13 5.10
CA LEU A 524 -5.21 -11.81 3.92
C LEU A 524 -6.03 -10.87 3.04
N ILE A 525 -5.91 -11.04 1.73
CA ILE A 525 -6.79 -10.37 0.76
C ILE A 525 -7.84 -11.31 0.16
N GLY A 526 -7.68 -12.62 0.32
CA GLY A 526 -8.71 -13.59 -0.08
C GLY A 526 -8.18 -15.01 -0.27
N TYR A 527 -8.94 -15.79 -1.01
CA TYR A 527 -8.73 -17.21 -1.27
C TYR A 527 -8.94 -17.53 -2.74
N ASP A 528 -8.06 -18.38 -3.25
CA ASP A 528 -8.03 -18.88 -4.62
C ASP A 528 -8.42 -20.37 -4.61
N VAL A 529 -9.47 -20.71 -5.35
CA VAL A 529 -10.07 -22.04 -5.43
C VAL A 529 -9.64 -22.70 -6.74
N TYR A 530 -9.00 -23.85 -6.64
CA TYR A 530 -8.42 -24.56 -7.77
C TYR A 530 -9.16 -25.86 -8.06
N LEU A 531 -9.27 -26.20 -9.35
CA LEU A 531 -9.67 -27.52 -9.82
C LEU A 531 -8.44 -28.28 -10.28
N ASN A 532 -8.27 -29.51 -9.81
CA ASN A 532 -7.20 -30.43 -10.19
C ASN A 532 -5.78 -29.83 -10.11
N ASN A 533 -5.56 -28.87 -9.22
CA ASN A 533 -4.30 -28.11 -9.08
C ASN A 533 -3.85 -27.41 -10.38
N ASN A 534 -4.80 -26.96 -11.22
CA ASN A 534 -4.49 -26.12 -12.38
C ASN A 534 -3.69 -24.86 -11.99
N LEU A 535 -2.93 -24.31 -12.95
CA LEU A 535 -2.13 -23.09 -12.72
C LEU A 535 -3.00 -21.89 -12.33
N LEU A 536 -4.12 -21.71 -13.04
CA LEU A 536 -5.06 -20.62 -12.81
C LEU A 536 -6.17 -21.08 -11.85
N PRO A 537 -6.57 -20.22 -10.90
CA PRO A 537 -7.70 -20.52 -10.04
C PRO A 537 -9.00 -20.52 -10.84
N PHE A 538 -9.90 -21.42 -10.48
CA PHE A 538 -11.25 -21.48 -11.03
C PHE A 538 -12.15 -20.40 -10.46
N LYS A 539 -11.99 -20.07 -9.18
CA LYS A 539 -12.78 -19.03 -8.51
C LYS A 539 -11.99 -18.34 -7.41
N ARG A 540 -12.36 -17.10 -7.11
CA ARG A 540 -11.80 -16.32 -6.00
C ARG A 540 -12.90 -15.82 -5.08
N THR A 541 -12.56 -15.63 -3.81
CA THR A 541 -13.47 -15.09 -2.79
C THR A 541 -12.67 -14.45 -1.66
N THR A 542 -13.24 -13.45 -0.99
CA THR A 542 -12.68 -12.88 0.25
C THR A 542 -13.18 -13.62 1.49
N GLY A 543 -14.27 -14.37 1.38
CA GLY A 543 -14.84 -15.17 2.45
C GLY A 543 -14.23 -16.57 2.54
N THR A 544 -14.65 -17.34 3.55
CA THR A 544 -14.21 -18.73 3.74
C THR A 544 -15.16 -19.77 3.14
N SER A 545 -15.92 -19.35 2.14
CA SER A 545 -16.86 -20.21 1.41
C SER A 545 -17.05 -19.75 -0.04
N VAL A 546 -17.42 -20.70 -0.89
CA VAL A 546 -17.78 -20.43 -2.29
C VAL A 546 -18.83 -21.42 -2.77
N THR A 547 -19.72 -20.97 -3.66
CA THR A 547 -20.62 -21.84 -4.40
C THR A 547 -20.13 -21.97 -5.85
N LEU A 548 -19.92 -23.21 -6.31
CA LEU A 548 -19.45 -23.54 -7.66
C LEU A 548 -20.62 -23.97 -8.54
N SER A 549 -21.49 -23.01 -8.89
CA SER A 549 -22.67 -23.25 -9.74
C SER A 549 -22.32 -23.53 -11.20
N ASP A 550 -21.13 -23.12 -11.61
CA ASP A 550 -20.55 -23.15 -12.95
C ASP A 550 -19.51 -24.27 -13.11
N LEU A 551 -19.42 -25.18 -12.15
CA LEU A 551 -18.53 -26.33 -12.24
C LEU A 551 -18.90 -27.15 -13.50
N PRO A 552 -17.95 -27.47 -14.39
CA PRO A 552 -18.25 -28.28 -15.57
C PRO A 552 -18.70 -29.70 -15.20
N SER A 553 -19.28 -30.42 -16.16
CA SER A 553 -19.52 -31.86 -16.01
C SER A 553 -18.20 -32.61 -15.82
N GLY A 554 -18.07 -33.38 -14.75
CA GLY A 554 -16.90 -34.22 -14.52
C GLY A 554 -16.58 -34.42 -13.05
N ALA A 555 -15.47 -35.09 -12.79
CA ALA A 555 -14.93 -35.28 -11.45
C ALA A 555 -13.70 -34.38 -11.25
N PHE A 556 -13.66 -33.68 -10.11
CA PHE A 556 -12.62 -32.71 -9.79
C PHE A 556 -12.13 -32.90 -8.36
N ASN A 557 -10.83 -32.70 -8.18
CA ASN A 557 -10.23 -32.47 -6.88
C ASN A 557 -10.15 -30.97 -6.64
N ILE A 558 -10.78 -30.49 -5.58
CA ILE A 558 -10.83 -29.08 -5.23
C ILE A 558 -9.87 -28.83 -4.07
N THR A 559 -9.07 -27.79 -4.21
CA THR A 559 -8.18 -27.27 -3.17
C THR A 559 -8.31 -25.76 -3.08
N VAL A 560 -8.01 -25.18 -1.92
CA VAL A 560 -8.03 -23.75 -1.70
C VAL A 560 -6.67 -23.28 -1.20
N LYS A 561 -6.21 -22.12 -1.68
CA LYS A 561 -5.04 -21.41 -1.15
C LYS A 561 -5.48 -20.04 -0.65
N ALA A 562 -5.02 -19.64 0.51
CA ALA A 562 -5.07 -18.25 0.96
C ALA A 562 -4.02 -17.40 0.23
N ARG A 563 -4.36 -16.14 -0.01
CA ARG A 563 -3.52 -15.11 -0.61
C ARG A 563 -3.35 -13.96 0.36
N ASP A 564 -2.11 -13.59 0.61
CA ASP A 564 -1.80 -12.43 1.42
C ASP A 564 -1.89 -11.15 0.60
N GLY A 565 -1.72 -10.08 1.36
CA GLY A 565 -1.42 -8.81 0.79
C GLY A 565 -0.01 -8.72 0.21
N TYR A 566 0.64 -9.69 -0.42
CA TYR A 566 1.93 -9.54 -1.15
C TYR A 566 1.96 -10.41 -2.41
N ASN A 567 0.80 -10.93 -2.83
CA ASN A 567 0.63 -11.98 -3.84
C ASN A 567 1.32 -13.30 -3.50
N GLN A 568 1.71 -13.53 -2.25
CA GLN A 568 2.17 -14.83 -1.80
C GLN A 568 0.97 -15.75 -1.58
N LEU A 569 1.08 -16.95 -2.16
CA LEU A 569 0.10 -18.01 -1.98
C LEU A 569 0.58 -18.98 -0.89
N SER A 570 -0.33 -19.32 0.01
CA SER A 570 -0.14 -20.44 0.93
C SER A 570 0.02 -21.78 0.20
N SER A 571 0.49 -22.78 0.94
CA SER A 571 0.29 -24.18 0.55
C SER A 571 -1.19 -24.50 0.41
N ALA A 572 -1.52 -25.47 -0.45
CA ALA A 572 -2.91 -25.89 -0.64
C ALA A 572 -3.51 -26.49 0.65
N SER A 573 -4.81 -26.29 0.83
CA SER A 573 -5.61 -26.99 1.82
C SER A 573 -5.60 -28.51 1.62
N ASN A 574 -6.28 -29.25 2.49
CA ASN A 574 -6.72 -30.60 2.15
C ASN A 574 -7.56 -30.57 0.87
N SER A 575 -7.55 -31.67 0.10
CA SER A 575 -8.34 -31.80 -1.12
C SER A 575 -9.72 -32.38 -0.81
N VAL A 576 -10.75 -31.90 -1.50
CA VAL A 576 -12.08 -32.53 -1.53
C VAL A 576 -12.41 -33.02 -2.93
N HIS A 577 -13.01 -34.20 -3.03
CA HIS A 577 -13.42 -34.76 -4.30
C HIS A 577 -14.87 -34.40 -4.58
N VAL A 578 -15.14 -33.81 -5.75
CA VAL A 578 -16.49 -33.48 -6.21
C VAL A 578 -16.73 -34.13 -7.56
N ASN A 579 -17.82 -34.89 -7.66
CA ASN A 579 -18.30 -35.41 -8.93
C ASN A 579 -19.57 -34.67 -9.34
N ASN A 580 -19.45 -33.84 -10.36
CA ASN A 580 -20.53 -33.06 -10.94
C ASN A 580 -21.10 -33.72 -12.20
N SER A 581 -20.97 -35.04 -12.33
CA SER A 581 -21.51 -35.80 -13.45
C SER A 581 -22.96 -36.20 -13.17
N LEU A 582 -23.86 -35.97 -14.12
CA LEU A 582 -25.20 -36.54 -14.04
C LEU A 582 -25.19 -38.05 -14.30
N PRO A 583 -26.00 -38.84 -13.57
CA PRO A 583 -26.26 -40.22 -13.94
C PRO A 583 -26.83 -40.29 -15.37
N THR A 584 -26.28 -41.14 -16.22
CA THR A 584 -26.89 -41.40 -17.54
C THR A 584 -28.18 -42.19 -17.35
N TRP A 585 -29.25 -41.81 -18.06
CA TRP A 585 -30.47 -42.59 -18.03
C TRP A 585 -30.22 -44.01 -18.53
N SER A 586 -30.64 -44.99 -17.73
CA SER A 586 -30.71 -46.41 -18.07
C SER A 586 -32.15 -46.91 -18.00
N ALA A 587 -32.51 -47.75 -18.98
CA ALA A 587 -33.78 -48.46 -19.06
C ALA A 587 -34.05 -49.36 -17.84
N SER A 588 -33.00 -49.92 -17.23
CA SER A 588 -33.13 -50.86 -16.11
C SER A 588 -33.26 -50.19 -14.74
N THR A 589 -33.02 -48.87 -14.66
CA THR A 589 -33.01 -48.14 -13.38
C THR A 589 -34.40 -47.61 -13.06
N VAL A 590 -34.81 -47.74 -11.80
CA VAL A 590 -36.02 -47.11 -11.27
C VAL A 590 -35.69 -45.68 -10.86
N TYR A 591 -36.50 -44.72 -11.30
CA TYR A 591 -36.38 -43.32 -10.94
C TYR A 591 -37.57 -42.90 -10.10
N LEU A 592 -37.30 -42.28 -8.94
CA LEU A 592 -38.31 -41.68 -8.08
C LEU A 592 -38.48 -40.20 -8.41
N ALA A 593 -39.57 -39.60 -7.92
CA ALA A 593 -39.80 -38.16 -8.03
C ALA A 593 -38.56 -37.37 -7.60
N GLY A 594 -38.13 -36.44 -8.44
CA GLY A 594 -36.96 -35.60 -8.21
C GLY A 594 -35.62 -36.17 -8.66
N ASN A 595 -35.52 -37.45 -9.05
CA ASN A 595 -34.28 -37.98 -9.63
C ASN A 595 -33.96 -37.27 -10.96
N ILE A 596 -32.69 -36.91 -11.14
CA ILE A 596 -32.20 -36.22 -12.34
C ILE A 596 -31.24 -37.13 -13.10
N VAL A 597 -31.39 -37.19 -14.42
CA VAL A 597 -30.53 -37.94 -15.33
C VAL A 597 -30.15 -37.11 -16.55
N GLY A 598 -29.01 -37.44 -17.15
CA GLY A 598 -28.64 -36.98 -18.49
C GLY A 598 -29.06 -38.00 -19.54
N TYR A 599 -29.66 -37.53 -20.64
CA TYR A 599 -29.92 -38.33 -21.84
C TYR A 599 -29.71 -37.47 -23.10
N GLN A 600 -28.84 -37.92 -24.01
CA GLN A 600 -28.52 -37.21 -25.27
C GLN A 600 -28.16 -35.71 -25.09
N GLY A 601 -27.42 -35.38 -24.03
CA GLY A 601 -27.00 -33.99 -23.76
C GLY A 601 -28.09 -33.11 -23.14
N VAL A 602 -29.20 -33.68 -22.69
CA VAL A 602 -30.31 -32.97 -22.04
C VAL A 602 -30.53 -33.51 -20.63
N LYS A 603 -30.78 -32.60 -19.67
CA LYS A 603 -31.12 -32.93 -18.28
C LYS A 603 -32.62 -33.22 -18.17
N TYR A 604 -32.97 -34.32 -17.49
CA TYR A 604 -34.36 -34.67 -17.22
C TYR A 604 -34.58 -34.95 -15.74
N GLN A 605 -35.69 -34.49 -15.18
CA GLN A 605 -36.10 -34.77 -13.80
C GLN A 605 -37.39 -35.60 -13.77
N ALA A 606 -37.37 -36.71 -13.05
CA ALA A 606 -38.55 -37.55 -12.89
C ALA A 606 -39.62 -36.82 -12.06
N LYS A 607 -40.85 -36.72 -12.56
CA LYS A 607 -41.99 -36.15 -11.82
C LYS A 607 -42.50 -37.11 -10.75
N TRP A 608 -42.44 -38.40 -11.02
CA TRP A 608 -42.83 -39.49 -10.13
C TRP A 608 -42.11 -40.78 -10.54
N TRP A 609 -42.45 -41.88 -9.85
CA TRP A 609 -41.89 -43.21 -10.12
C TRP A 609 -41.98 -43.57 -11.61
N ASN A 610 -40.86 -43.97 -12.22
CA ASN A 610 -40.83 -44.56 -13.55
C ASN A 610 -39.61 -45.48 -13.74
N GLN A 611 -39.69 -46.39 -14.71
CA GLN A 611 -38.59 -47.26 -15.14
C GLN A 611 -38.76 -47.53 -16.63
N ASN A 612 -37.67 -47.59 -17.39
CA ASN A 612 -37.69 -47.84 -18.84
C ASN A 612 -38.48 -46.81 -19.69
N GLU A 613 -38.89 -45.68 -19.10
CA GLU A 613 -39.51 -44.57 -19.83
C GLU A 613 -38.43 -43.62 -20.36
N ARG A 614 -38.24 -43.60 -21.68
CA ARG A 614 -37.21 -42.80 -22.34
C ARG A 614 -37.44 -41.30 -22.16
N PRO A 615 -36.48 -40.51 -21.62
CA PRO A 615 -36.71 -39.13 -21.26
C PRO A 615 -37.04 -38.19 -22.42
N ASP A 616 -36.42 -38.40 -23.59
CA ASP A 616 -36.65 -37.64 -24.81
C ASP A 616 -38.05 -37.84 -25.40
N LEU A 617 -38.68 -38.99 -25.13
CA LEU A 617 -40.01 -39.34 -25.63
C LEU A 617 -41.13 -39.09 -24.60
N LYS A 618 -40.76 -38.85 -23.35
CA LYS A 618 -41.67 -38.87 -22.20
C LYS A 618 -41.50 -37.62 -21.33
N SER A 619 -41.41 -36.47 -21.97
CA SER A 619 -41.23 -35.16 -21.31
C SER A 619 -42.35 -34.14 -21.56
N SER A 620 -43.49 -34.54 -22.11
CA SER A 620 -44.65 -33.64 -22.28
C SER A 620 -45.25 -33.26 -20.90
N PRO A 621 -46.15 -32.27 -20.83
CA PRO A 621 -46.73 -31.83 -19.55
C PRO A 621 -47.31 -32.96 -18.68
N ASN A 622 -47.88 -34.01 -19.29
CA ASN A 622 -48.47 -35.15 -18.60
C ASN A 622 -47.56 -36.40 -18.52
N ASP A 623 -46.35 -36.36 -19.09
CA ASP A 623 -45.43 -37.50 -19.05
C ASP A 623 -44.55 -37.51 -17.79
N VAL A 624 -43.80 -38.59 -17.59
CA VAL A 624 -43.03 -38.88 -16.39
C VAL A 624 -41.78 -38.01 -16.18
N TRP A 625 -41.25 -37.34 -17.22
CA TRP A 625 -40.06 -36.49 -17.12
C TRP A 625 -40.38 -35.00 -17.29
N ILE A 626 -39.59 -34.16 -16.65
CA ILE A 626 -39.45 -32.73 -16.91
C ILE A 626 -38.16 -32.56 -17.70
N ASN A 627 -38.24 -31.96 -18.90
CA ASN A 627 -37.04 -31.51 -19.60
C ASN A 627 -36.52 -30.23 -18.93
N LEU A 628 -35.32 -30.28 -18.37
CA LEU A 628 -34.68 -29.17 -17.67
C LEU A 628 -33.73 -28.37 -18.57
N GLY A 629 -33.64 -28.72 -19.86
CA GLY A 629 -32.75 -28.08 -20.82
C GLY A 629 -31.41 -28.79 -21.01
N PRO A 630 -30.51 -28.22 -21.81
CA PRO A 630 -29.20 -28.81 -22.12
C PRO A 630 -28.35 -29.02 -20.85
N TYR A 631 -27.54 -30.07 -20.89
CA TYR A 631 -26.60 -30.46 -19.82
C TYR A 631 -25.20 -29.92 -20.04
#